data_AF-A0A524DZW6-F1
#
_entry.id   AF-A0A524DZW6-F1
#
_cell.length_a   1.000
_cell.length_b   1.000
_cell.length_c   1.000
_cell.angle_alpha   90.00
_cell.angle_beta   90.00
_cell.angle_gamma   90.00
#
_symmetry.space_group_name_H-M   'P 1'
#
loop_
_entity.id
_entity.type
_entity.pdbx_description
1 polymer ?
#
loop_
_entity_poly.entity_id
_entity_poly.type
_entity_poly.pdbx_seq_one_letter_code
_entity_poly.pdbx_strand_id
1 'polypeptide(L)' 'MLQIYLVSLYLPLAVAFIVMAVIAFGWLTVHMEQSRHYSVPRIAFSLVLGALLLGFGIHFMLLWFGI' A
#
# COMPACT_ATOMS: atom_id res chain seq x y z
N MET A 1 -23.80 2.89 -17.23
CA MET A 1 -24.00 3.07 -15.78
C MET A 1 -22.92 2.34 -14.97
N LEU A 2 -22.78 1.00 -15.05
CA LEU A 2 -21.79 0.22 -14.27
C LEU A 2 -20.34 0.75 -14.36
N GLN A 3 -19.89 1.11 -15.57
CA GLN A 3 -18.54 1.65 -15.79
C GLN A 3 -18.26 2.92 -14.98
N ILE A 4 -19.24 3.83 -14.86
CA ILE A 4 -19.08 5.07 -14.10
C ILE A 4 -18.90 4.77 -12.61
N TYR A 5 -19.67 3.81 -12.09
CA TYR A 5 -19.53 3.37 -10.70
C TYR A 5 -18.14 2.75 -10.45
N LEU A 6 -17.63 1.91 -11.36
CA LEU A 6 -16.31 1.31 -11.22
C LEU A 6 -15.19 2.35 -11.24
N VAL A 7 -15.23 3.31 -12.16
CA VAL A 7 -14.25 4.40 -12.23
C VAL A 7 -14.32 5.28 -10.98
N SER A 8 -15.52 5.51 -10.45
CA SER A 8 -15.71 6.28 -9.22
C SER A 8 -15.03 5.66 -7.99
N LEU A 9 -14.79 4.35 -8.01
CA LEU A 9 -14.14 3.62 -6.92
C LEU A 9 -12.61 3.67 -6.96
N TYR A 10 -12.00 4.07 -8.08
CA TYR A 10 -10.53 4.07 -8.21
C TYR A 10 -9.85 5.00 -7.22
N LEU A 11 -10.38 6.21 -7.01
CA LEU A 11 -9.80 7.15 -6.05
C LEU A 11 -9.91 6.66 -4.59
N PRO A 12 -11.08 6.24 -4.08
CA PRO A 12 -11.18 5.63 -2.75
C PRO A 12 -10.25 4.43 -2.57
N LEU A 13 -10.14 3.54 -3.58
CA LEU A 13 -9.23 2.40 -3.54
C LEU A 13 -7.76 2.85 -3.50
N ALA A 14 -7.37 3.81 -4.34
CA ALA A 14 -6.02 4.36 -4.34
C ALA A 14 -5.63 4.89 -2.96
N VAL A 15 -6.49 5.70 -2.35
CA VAL A 15 -6.27 6.26 -1.00
C VAL A 15 -6.16 5.15 0.04
N ALA A 16 -7.06 4.17 0.03
CA ALA A 16 -7.04 3.05 0.97
C ALA A 16 -5.72 2.25 0.86
N PHE A 17 -5.28 1.94 -0.35
CA PHE A 17 -4.05 1.21 -0.59
C PHE A 17 -2.80 2.00 -0.18
N ILE A 18 -2.75 3.30 -0.47
CA ILE A 18 -1.63 4.17 -0.07
C ILE A 18 -1.54 4.27 1.46
N VAL A 19 -2.68 4.47 2.16
CA VAL A 19 -2.70 4.51 3.63
C VAL A 19 -2.22 3.18 4.21
N MET A 20 -2.68 2.05 3.68
CA MET A 20 -2.23 0.73 4.13
C MET A 20 -0.74 0.51 3.84
N ALA A 21 -0.22 1.03 2.72
CA ALA A 21 1.20 0.97 2.40
C ALA A 21 2.04 1.77 3.42
N VAL A 22 1.61 2.98 3.78
CA VAL A 22 2.27 3.80 4.82
C VAL A 22 2.30 3.06 6.16
N ILE A 23 1.20 2.41 6.55
CA ILE A 23 1.16 1.60 7.77
C ILE A 23 2.14 0.42 7.68
N ALA A 24 2.18 -0.29 6.55
CA ALA A 24 3.10 -1.41 6.35
C ALA A 24 4.58 -0.98 6.42
N PHE A 25 4.93 0.18 5.85
CA PHE A 25 6.27 0.74 5.95
C PHE A 25 6.60 1.26 7.36
N GLY A 26 5.64 1.86 8.07
CA GLY A 26 5.83 2.20 9.49
C GLY A 26 6.13 0.95 10.33
N TRP A 27 5.46 -0.16 10.04
CA TRP A 27 5.71 -1.44 10.70
C TRP A 27 7.07 -2.06 10.34
N LEU A 28 7.56 -1.83 9.11
CA LEU A 28 8.93 -2.16 8.72
C LEU A 28 9.94 -1.41 9.61
N THR A 29 9.77 -0.10 9.78
CA THR A 29 10.64 0.72 10.64
C THR A 29 10.67 0.18 12.07
N VAL A 30 9.51 -0.17 12.63
CA VAL A 30 9.42 -0.79 13.97
C VAL A 30 10.26 -2.06 14.07
N HIS A 31 10.19 -2.95 13.07
CA HIS A 31 10.98 -4.19 13.08
C HIS A 31 12.49 -3.98 12.88
N MET A 32 12.88 -2.92 12.18
CA MET A 32 14.29 -2.60 11.95
C MET A 32 14.94 -1.92 13.16
N GLU A 33 14.22 -1.02 13.82
CA GLU A 33 14.75 -0.22 14.95
C GLU A 33 14.68 -0.97 16.29
N GLN A 34 13.68 -1.84 16.48
CA GLN A 34 13.54 -2.62 17.72
C GLN A 34 14.37 -3.91 17.64
N SER A 35 15.61 -3.85 18.13
CA SER A 35 16.52 -5.01 18.23
C SER A 35 15.91 -6.21 18.97
N ARG A 36 14.92 -5.99 19.85
CA ARG A 36 14.22 -7.04 20.61
C ARG A 36 13.30 -7.94 19.76
N HIS A 37 12.87 -7.46 18.58
CA HIS A 37 11.98 -8.19 17.68
C HIS A 37 12.53 -8.30 16.25
N TYR A 38 13.86 -8.22 16.11
CA TYR A 38 14.51 -8.34 14.82
C TYR A 38 14.25 -9.71 14.20
N SER A 39 13.45 -9.72 13.14
CA SER A 39 13.08 -10.93 12.42
C SER A 39 13.12 -10.63 10.93
N VAL A 40 14.19 -11.13 10.28
CA VAL A 40 14.39 -11.01 8.84
C VAL A 40 13.14 -11.37 8.02
N PRO A 41 12.40 -12.46 8.28
CA PRO A 41 11.20 -12.76 7.51
C PRO A 41 10.09 -11.71 7.70
N ARG A 42 9.95 -11.10 8.89
CA ARG A 42 8.95 -10.05 9.13
C ARG A 42 9.30 -8.73 8.46
N ILE A 43 10.60 -8.39 8.46
CA ILE A 43 11.15 -7.24 7.73
C ILE A 43 10.91 -7.43 6.23
N ALA A 44 11.27 -8.58 5.67
CA ALA A 44 11.04 -8.88 4.25
C ALA A 44 9.54 -8.84 3.90
N PHE A 45 8.68 -9.41 4.74
CA PHE A 45 7.24 -9.41 4.52
C PHE A 45 6.63 -7.99 4.55
N SER A 46 6.99 -7.17 5.56
CA SER A 46 6.50 -5.79 5.65
C SER A 46 6.97 -4.93 4.48
N LEU A 47 8.21 -5.12 4.01
CA LEU A 47 8.73 -4.45 2.82
C LEU A 47 7.98 -4.87 1.55
N VAL A 48 7.80 -6.18 1.32
CA VAL A 48 7.06 -6.69 0.15
C VAL A 48 5.61 -6.24 0.17
N LEU A 49 4.94 -6.33 1.33
CA LEU A 49 3.55 -5.92 1.49
C LEU A 49 3.40 -4.41 1.26
N GLY A 50 4.26 -3.59 1.85
CA GLY A 50 4.25 -2.14 1.64
C GLY A 50 4.48 -1.77 0.18
N ALA A 51 5.43 -2.39 -0.50
CA ALA A 51 5.71 -2.16 -1.91
C ALA A 51 4.53 -2.55 -2.82
N LEU A 52 3.89 -3.70 -2.57
CA LEU A 52 2.70 -4.13 -3.30
C LEU A 52 1.54 -3.16 -3.11
N LEU A 53 1.24 -2.80 -1.86
CA LEU A 53 0.16 -1.87 -1.54
C LEU A 53 0.40 -0.50 -2.17
N LEU A 54 1.63 0.00 -2.13
CA LEU A 54 1.98 1.27 -2.74
C LEU A 54 1.85 1.20 -4.27
N GLY A 55 2.34 0.12 -4.88
CA GLY A 55 2.23 -0.10 -6.32
C GLY A 55 0.79 -0.12 -6.81
N PHE A 56 -0.09 -0.87 -6.14
CA PHE A 56 -1.52 -0.86 -6.46
C PHE A 56 -2.19 0.49 -6.16
N GLY A 57 -1.83 1.15 -5.06
CA GLY A 57 -2.35 2.47 -4.73
C GLY A 57 -2.02 3.51 -5.80
N ILE A 58 -0.76 3.55 -6.25
CA ILE A 58 -0.33 4.41 -7.37
C ILE A 58 -1.05 4.00 -8.66
N HIS A 59 -1.16 2.71 -8.94
CA HIS A 59 -1.85 2.23 -10.14
C HIS A 59 -3.31 2.69 -10.21
N PHE A 60 -4.08 2.54 -9.12
CA PHE A 60 -5.45 3.04 -9.06
C PHE A 60 -5.54 4.57 -9.13
N MET A 61 -4.54 5.28 -8.59
CA MET A 61 -4.45 6.73 -8.71
C MET A 61 -4.25 7.17 -10.15
N LEU A 62 -3.41 6.46 -10.92
CA LEU A 62 -3.20 6.73 -12.34
C LEU A 62 -4.48 6.48 -13.15
N LEU A 63 -5.14 5.34 -12.90
CA LEU A 63 -6.43 5.02 -13.53
C LEU A 63 -7.50 6.09 -13.25
N TRP A 64 -7.51 6.68 -12.06
CA TRP A 64 -8.39 7.79 -11.73
C TRP A 64 -8.12 9.06 -12.57
N PHE A 65 -6.84 9.36 -12.84
CA PHE A 65 -6.46 10.46 -13.74
C PHE A 65 -6.65 10.12 -15.23
N GLY A 66 -7.04 8.89 -15.56
CA GLY A 66 -7.23 8.43 -16.93
C GLY A 66 -5.93 8.06 -17.66
N ILE A 67 -4.88 7.72 -16.90
CA ILE A 67 -3.57 7.25 -17.39
C ILE A 67 -3.47 5.74 -17.11
#